data_AF-A0A7X9MLY4-F1
#
_entry.id   AF-A0A7X9MLY4-F1
#
_cell.length_a   1.000
_cell.length_b   1.000
_cell.length_c   1.000
_cell.angle_alpha   90.00
_cell.angle_beta   90.00
_cell.angle_gamma   90.00
#
_symmetry.space_group_name_H-M   'P 1'
#
loop_
_entity.id
_entity.type
_entity.pdbx_description
1 polymer ?
#
loop_
_entity_poly.entity_id
_entity_poly.type
_entity_poly.pdbx_seq_one_letter_code
_entity_poly.pdbx_strand_id
1 'polypeptide(L)'
;MPLLALGVAARTARPRDRLVILTLLALVFSWLGDAAPDLFDGDTAFLVLIGFFLCAQITYIAAFLPYRHRSVIRTNRWLLAPYAAAVVILIAVCAPGAGALVVAVTIYGACIATMAVLATGVSRTVAWGAVVFVVSDSLIALNAFVDGFSLPATGFWIMITYICAQALIARGVLTRNAEAQADVRVSPLS
;
A
#
# COMPACT_ATOMS: atom_id res chain seq x y z
N MET A 1 -2.37 2.92 12.37
CA MET A 1 -1.08 2.26 12.08
C MET A 1 0.01 2.19 13.19
N PRO A 2 0.07 3.03 14.24
CA PRO A 2 1.25 3.05 15.14
C PRO A 2 1.48 1.76 15.93
N LEU A 3 0.43 1.07 16.37
CA LEU A 3 0.55 -0.23 17.03
C LEU A 3 1.17 -1.31 16.13
N LEU A 4 0.84 -1.30 14.84
CA LEU A 4 1.42 -2.22 13.87
C LEU A 4 2.90 -1.92 13.64
N ALA A 5 3.27 -0.64 13.54
CA ALA A 5 4.67 -0.21 13.43
C ALA A 5 5.49 -0.63 14.67
N LEU A 6 4.94 -0.43 15.87
CA LEU A 6 5.55 -0.91 17.12
C LEU A 6 5.69 -2.44 17.12
N GLY A 7 4.66 -3.16 16.68
CA GLY A 7 4.69 -4.62 16.57
C GLY A 7 5.78 -5.12 15.61
N VAL A 8 5.95 -4.48 14.46
CA VAL A 8 7.02 -4.78 13.49
C VAL A 8 8.39 -4.46 14.10
N ALA A 9 8.54 -3.31 14.75
CA ALA A 9 9.79 -2.89 15.37
C ALA A 9 10.19 -3.82 16.54
N ALA A 10 9.24 -4.26 17.36
CA ALA A 10 9.49 -5.14 18.50
C ALA A 10 9.88 -6.57 18.08
N ARG A 11 9.41 -7.02 16.91
CA ARG A 11 9.67 -8.38 16.38
C ARG A 11 10.88 -8.48 15.45
N THR A 12 11.61 -7.39 15.23
CA THR A 12 12.77 -7.34 14.34
C THR A 12 14.03 -6.96 15.12
N ALA A 13 15.05 -7.82 15.06
CA ALA A 13 16.35 -7.58 15.67
C ALA A 13 17.11 -6.46 14.94
N ARG A 14 18.03 -5.80 15.64
CA ARG A 14 18.96 -4.82 15.05
C ARG A 14 20.27 -5.51 14.64
N PRO A 15 20.93 -5.11 13.54
CA PRO A 15 20.50 -4.08 12.59
C PRO A 15 19.31 -4.56 11.72
N ARG A 16 18.34 -3.66 11.49
CA ARG A 16 17.17 -3.96 10.65
C ARG A 16 17.54 -3.84 9.18
N ASP A 17 17.01 -4.72 8.35
CA ASP A 17 17.21 -4.62 6.91
C ASP A 17 16.41 -3.45 6.31
N ARG A 18 16.73 -3.14 5.04
CA ARG A 18 16.08 -2.05 4.30
C ARG A 18 14.57 -2.25 4.16
N LEU A 19 14.11 -3.50 3.98
CA LEU A 19 12.70 -3.83 3.81
C LEU A 19 11.91 -3.43 5.06
N VAL A 20 12.40 -3.80 6.24
CA VAL A 20 11.77 -3.47 7.52
C VAL A 20 11.80 -1.96 7.77
N ILE A 21 12.95 -1.29 7.56
CA ILE A 21 13.08 0.16 7.80
C ILE A 21 12.09 0.95 6.94
N LEU A 22 12.03 0.66 5.63
CA LEU A 22 11.11 1.36 4.74
C LEU A 22 9.66 0.98 5.01
N THR A 23 9.35 -0.25 5.42
CA THR A 23 8.00 -0.62 5.86
C THR A 23 7.56 0.18 7.08
N LEU A 24 8.44 0.38 8.06
CA LEU A 24 8.15 1.22 9.23
C LEU A 24 7.90 2.67 8.83
N LEU A 25 8.72 3.22 7.93
CA LEU A 25 8.53 4.58 7.42
C LEU A 25 7.20 4.72 6.66
N ALA A 26 6.84 3.74 5.84
CA ALA A 26 5.56 3.72 5.13
C ALA A 26 4.37 3.68 6.11
N LEU A 27 4.46 2.92 7.22
CA LEU A 27 3.45 2.91 8.27
C LEU A 27 3.32 4.26 9.00
N VAL A 28 4.41 5.01 9.15
CA VAL A 28 4.37 6.39 9.68
C VAL A 28 3.62 7.30 8.71
N PHE A 29 3.95 7.28 7.42
CA PHE A 29 3.22 8.08 6.42
C PHE A 29 1.75 7.68 6.33
N SER A 30 1.44 6.38 6.42
CA SER A 30 0.05 5.93 6.40
C SER A 30 -0.72 6.42 7.65
N TRP A 31 -0.07 6.43 8.82
CA TRP A 31 -0.67 7.05 10.02
C TRP A 31 -0.90 8.56 9.87
N LEU A 32 0.05 9.28 9.25
CA LEU A 32 -0.13 10.70 8.95
C LEU A 32 -1.27 10.92 7.96
N GLY A 33 -1.43 10.04 6.96
CA GLY A 33 -2.57 10.06 6.04
C GLY A 33 -3.91 9.79 6.71
N ASP A 34 -3.92 9.02 7.81
CA ASP A 34 -5.12 8.78 8.62
C ASP A 34 -5.50 10.00 9.48
N ALA A 35 -4.51 10.76 9.98
CA ALA A 35 -4.70 11.74 11.06
C ALA A 35 -4.58 13.22 10.63
N ALA A 36 -3.74 13.52 9.65
CA ALA A 36 -3.51 14.90 9.20
C ALA A 36 -4.68 15.53 8.43
N PRO A 37 -5.50 14.79 7.65
CA PRO A 37 -6.65 15.38 6.94
C PRO A 37 -7.65 16.07 7.85
N ASP A 38 -7.80 15.61 9.10
CA ASP A 38 -8.71 16.18 10.12
C ASP A 38 -8.35 17.64 10.49
N LEU A 39 -7.19 18.14 10.07
CA LEU A 39 -6.74 19.52 10.30
C LEU A 39 -7.10 20.48 9.15
N PHE A 40 -7.77 19.99 8.10
CA PHE A 40 -8.08 20.74 6.89
C PHE A 40 -9.54 20.50 6.46
N ASP A 41 -10.04 21.36 5.58
CA ASP A 41 -11.41 21.27 5.06
C ASP A 41 -11.44 21.03 3.54
N GLY A 42 -12.52 20.41 3.07
CA GLY A 42 -12.84 20.23 1.65
C GLY A 42 -11.74 19.50 0.86
N ASP A 43 -11.47 19.98 -0.36
CA ASP A 43 -10.48 19.39 -1.27
C ASP A 43 -9.06 19.37 -0.68
N THR A 44 -8.74 20.30 0.23
CA THR A 44 -7.43 20.35 0.89
C THR A 44 -7.25 19.14 1.82
N ALA A 45 -8.28 18.77 2.57
CA ALA A 45 -8.26 17.57 3.40
C ALA A 45 -8.02 16.31 2.55
N PHE A 46 -8.69 16.22 1.40
CA PHE A 46 -8.50 15.12 0.46
C PHE A 46 -7.07 15.09 -0.12
N LEU A 47 -6.53 16.24 -0.53
CA LEU A 47 -5.15 16.36 -1.03
C LEU A 47 -4.11 15.97 0.03
N VAL A 48 -4.32 16.35 1.29
CA VAL A 48 -3.47 15.97 2.42
C VAL A 48 -3.53 14.46 2.65
N LEU A 49 -4.73 13.87 2.62
CA LEU A 49 -4.94 12.43 2.72
C LEU A 49 -4.12 11.72 1.63
N ILE A 50 -4.42 11.97 0.35
CA ILE A 50 -3.75 11.27 -0.74
C ILE A 50 -2.26 11.59 -0.80
N GLY A 51 -1.83 12.77 -0.35
CA GLY A 51 -0.42 13.17 -0.32
C GLY A 51 0.40 12.31 0.64
N PHE A 52 -0.06 12.14 1.88
CA PHE A 52 0.60 11.26 2.84
C PHE A 52 0.52 9.79 2.44
N PHE A 53 -0.63 9.35 1.93
CA PHE A 53 -0.75 7.99 1.38
C PHE A 53 0.18 7.78 0.18
N LEU A 54 0.37 8.78 -0.70
CA LEU A 54 1.32 8.71 -1.81
C LEU A 54 2.75 8.54 -1.31
N CYS A 55 3.15 9.27 -0.27
CA CYS A 55 4.45 9.07 0.39
C CYS A 55 4.58 7.64 0.94
N ALA A 56 3.53 7.08 1.54
CA ALA A 56 3.51 5.70 1.98
C ALA A 56 3.71 4.72 0.81
N GLN A 57 2.97 4.91 -0.31
CA GLN A 57 3.09 4.05 -1.48
C GLN A 57 4.48 4.11 -2.12
N ILE A 58 5.06 5.31 -2.28
CA ILE A 58 6.43 5.48 -2.78
C ILE A 58 7.43 4.75 -1.87
N THR A 59 7.22 4.83 -0.56
CA THR A 59 8.08 4.16 0.42
C THR A 59 7.96 2.63 0.33
N TYR A 60 6.74 2.10 0.18
CA TYR A 60 6.53 0.66 -0.08
C TYR A 60 7.15 0.21 -1.39
N ILE A 61 6.99 0.98 -2.47
CA ILE A 61 7.65 0.72 -3.75
C ILE A 61 9.15 0.61 -3.55
N ALA A 62 9.77 1.58 -2.87
CA ALA A 62 11.20 1.57 -2.60
C ALA A 62 11.63 0.35 -1.75
N ALA A 63 10.78 -0.09 -0.82
CA ALA A 63 11.00 -1.29 -0.01
C ALA A 63 10.93 -2.58 -0.84
N PHE A 64 10.00 -2.65 -1.79
CA PHE A 64 9.71 -3.87 -2.56
C PHE A 64 10.52 -3.97 -3.85
N LEU A 65 11.07 -2.85 -4.35
CA LEU A 65 11.83 -2.79 -5.59
C LEU A 65 12.99 -3.80 -5.70
N PRO A 66 13.77 -4.12 -4.64
CA PRO A 66 14.80 -5.15 -4.72
C PRO A 66 14.27 -6.54 -5.11
N TYR A 67 12.99 -6.82 -4.84
CA TYR A 67 12.33 -8.08 -5.11
C TYR A 67 11.64 -8.14 -6.49
N ARG A 68 11.77 -7.08 -7.32
CA ARG A 68 11.13 -6.97 -8.64
C ARG A 68 11.42 -8.13 -9.60
N HIS A 69 12.55 -8.82 -9.43
CA HIS A 69 12.93 -9.95 -10.27
C HIS A 69 12.05 -11.18 -10.05
N ARG A 70 11.40 -11.28 -8.87
CA ARG A 70 10.43 -12.34 -8.53
C ARG A 70 8.98 -11.90 -8.75
N SER A 71 8.75 -10.61 -8.96
CA SER A 71 7.42 -10.05 -9.20
C SER A 71 6.88 -10.50 -10.56
N VAL A 72 5.54 -10.47 -10.68
CA VAL A 72 4.80 -10.74 -11.92
C VAL A 72 5.28 -9.91 -13.10
N ILE A 73 5.91 -8.75 -12.89
CA ILE A 73 6.55 -7.96 -13.96
C ILE A 73 7.53 -8.83 -14.78
N ARG A 74 8.30 -9.68 -14.09
CA ARG A 74 9.36 -10.50 -14.69
C ARG A 74 8.98 -11.95 -14.84
N THR A 75 8.08 -12.46 -14.00
CA THR A 75 7.69 -13.88 -14.02
C THR A 75 6.47 -14.14 -14.91
N ASN A 76 5.48 -13.25 -14.94
CA ASN A 76 4.28 -13.40 -15.76
C ASN A 76 3.61 -12.06 -16.07
N ARG A 77 4.07 -11.42 -17.15
CA ARG A 77 3.60 -10.09 -17.58
C ARG A 77 2.09 -10.00 -17.85
N TRP A 78 1.43 -11.12 -18.16
CA TRP A 78 -0.01 -11.16 -18.39
C TRP A 78 -0.80 -10.79 -17.13
N LEU A 79 -0.24 -11.07 -15.95
CA LEU A 79 -0.82 -10.67 -14.69
C LEU A 79 -0.73 -9.16 -14.43
N LEU A 80 -0.07 -8.35 -15.28
CA LEU A 80 -0.13 -6.89 -15.20
C LEU A 80 -1.48 -6.34 -15.70
N ALA A 81 -2.12 -7.05 -16.63
CA ALA A 81 -3.40 -6.64 -17.21
C ALA A 81 -4.49 -6.39 -16.15
N PRO A 82 -4.74 -7.27 -15.16
CA PRO A 82 -5.75 -7.00 -14.13
C PRO A 82 -5.43 -5.78 -13.25
N TYR A 83 -4.16 -5.51 -12.92
CA TYR A 83 -3.80 -4.32 -12.15
C TYR A 83 -4.02 -3.04 -12.97
N ALA A 84 -3.58 -3.05 -14.24
CA ALA A 84 -3.79 -1.93 -15.15
C ALA A 84 -5.28 -1.68 -15.40
N ALA A 85 -6.07 -2.74 -15.64
CA ALA A 85 -7.50 -2.65 -15.81
C ALA A 85 -8.19 -2.09 -14.57
N ALA A 86 -7.82 -2.55 -13.36
CA ALA A 86 -8.38 -2.03 -12.11
C ALA A 86 -8.17 -0.51 -11.96
N VAL A 87 -6.95 -0.03 -12.22
CA VAL A 87 -6.64 1.41 -12.15
C VAL A 87 -7.40 2.20 -13.23
N VAL A 88 -7.38 1.73 -14.48
CA VAL A 88 -8.05 2.42 -15.59
C VAL A 88 -9.56 2.50 -15.34
N ILE A 89 -10.19 1.40 -14.91
CA ILE A 89 -11.62 1.37 -14.59
C ILE A 89 -11.93 2.32 -13.44
N LEU A 90 -11.16 2.26 -12.35
CA LEU A 90 -11.39 3.13 -11.19
C LEU A 90 -11.26 4.61 -11.56
N ILE A 91 -10.21 4.98 -12.31
CA ILE A 91 -10.02 6.35 -12.78
C ILE A 91 -11.15 6.75 -13.72
N ALA A 92 -11.55 5.91 -14.67
CA ALA A 92 -12.63 6.23 -15.61
C ALA A 92 -13.96 6.49 -14.87
N VAL A 93 -14.24 5.73 -13.82
CA VAL A 93 -15.44 5.88 -12.99
C VAL A 93 -15.36 7.13 -12.11
N CYS A 94 -14.20 7.46 -11.55
CA CYS A 94 -14.04 8.60 -10.64
C CYS A 94 -13.78 9.94 -11.37
N ALA A 95 -13.29 9.90 -12.61
CA ALA A 95 -12.86 11.10 -13.33
C ALA A 95 -13.94 12.19 -13.47
N PRO A 96 -15.22 11.86 -13.73
CA PRO A 96 -16.27 12.87 -13.83
C PRO A 96 -16.47 13.69 -12.55
N GLY A 97 -16.42 13.06 -11.37
CA GLY A 97 -16.57 13.75 -10.09
C GLY A 97 -15.26 14.31 -9.52
N ALA A 98 -14.10 13.81 -9.97
CA ALA A 98 -12.81 14.29 -9.49
C ALA A 98 -12.42 15.68 -10.03
N GLY A 99 -12.94 16.12 -11.17
CA GLY A 99 -12.69 17.46 -11.70
C GLY A 99 -11.19 17.81 -11.78
N ALA A 100 -10.76 18.86 -11.07
CA ALA A 100 -9.36 19.28 -11.03
C ALA A 100 -8.42 18.26 -10.34
N LEU A 101 -8.95 17.37 -9.50
CA LEU A 101 -8.18 16.37 -8.74
C LEU A 101 -7.83 15.12 -9.55
N VAL A 102 -8.34 14.97 -10.78
CA VAL A 102 -8.10 13.79 -11.65
C VAL A 102 -6.61 13.49 -11.81
N VAL A 103 -5.77 14.50 -11.95
CA VAL A 103 -4.31 14.33 -12.09
C VAL A 103 -3.73 13.69 -10.82
N ALA A 104 -4.10 14.19 -9.65
CA ALA A 104 -3.61 13.68 -8.38
C ALA A 104 -4.08 12.23 -8.13
N VAL A 105 -5.36 11.95 -8.40
CA VAL A 105 -5.95 10.60 -8.31
C VAL A 105 -5.28 9.63 -9.28
N THR A 106 -4.95 10.08 -10.50
CA THR A 106 -4.28 9.25 -11.51
C THR A 106 -2.86 8.88 -11.09
N ILE A 107 -2.09 9.86 -10.61
CA ILE A 107 -0.73 9.63 -10.09
C ILE A 107 -0.78 8.66 -8.91
N TYR A 108 -1.73 8.85 -8.01
CA TYR A 108 -1.93 7.96 -6.86
C TYR A 108 -2.30 6.53 -7.27
N GLY A 109 -3.28 6.38 -8.18
CA GLY A 109 -3.72 5.10 -8.72
C GLY A 109 -2.59 4.32 -9.40
N ALA A 110 -1.75 5.00 -10.18
CA ALA A 110 -0.56 4.40 -10.78
C ALA A 110 0.46 3.95 -9.72
N CYS A 111 0.63 4.73 -8.65
CA CYS A 111 1.53 4.41 -7.56
C CYS A 111 1.08 3.16 -6.80
N ILE A 112 -0.19 3.09 -6.38
CA ILE A 112 -0.69 1.92 -5.64
C ILE A 112 -0.68 0.64 -6.48
N ALA A 113 -0.97 0.71 -7.79
CA ALA A 113 -0.82 -0.45 -8.66
C ALA A 113 0.63 -0.88 -8.81
N THR A 114 1.57 0.06 -8.93
CA THR A 114 3.00 -0.25 -8.96
C THR A 114 3.43 -0.94 -7.66
N MET A 115 2.97 -0.44 -6.51
CA MET A 115 3.20 -1.05 -5.20
C MET A 115 2.65 -2.50 -5.17
N ALA A 116 1.40 -2.70 -5.58
CA ALA A 116 0.75 -4.00 -5.57
C ALA A 116 1.42 -5.02 -6.51
N VAL A 117 1.87 -4.59 -7.67
CA VAL A 117 2.63 -5.42 -8.59
C VAL A 117 3.99 -5.80 -7.98
N LEU A 118 4.73 -4.88 -7.36
CA LEU A 118 6.02 -5.17 -6.72
C LEU A 118 5.87 -6.08 -5.50
N ALA A 119 4.79 -5.93 -4.74
CA ALA A 119 4.46 -6.77 -3.58
C ALA A 119 4.44 -8.27 -3.91
N THR A 120 4.05 -8.64 -5.14
CA THR A 120 4.10 -10.04 -5.62
C THR A 120 5.49 -10.66 -5.58
N GLY A 121 6.55 -9.85 -5.67
CA GLY A 121 7.93 -10.32 -5.59
C GLY A 121 8.43 -10.55 -4.16
N VAL A 122 7.77 -9.95 -3.17
CA VAL A 122 8.19 -10.05 -1.75
C VAL A 122 7.71 -11.36 -1.14
N SER A 123 6.40 -11.58 -1.13
CA SER A 123 5.76 -12.85 -0.75
C SER A 123 4.28 -12.84 -1.12
N ARG A 124 3.65 -14.02 -1.12
CA ARG A 124 2.20 -14.16 -1.38
C ARG A 124 1.35 -13.40 -0.34
N THR A 125 1.81 -13.32 0.91
CA THR A 125 1.11 -12.57 1.97
C THR A 125 1.13 -11.06 1.72
N VAL A 126 2.29 -10.52 1.31
CA VAL A 126 2.38 -9.08 0.95
C VAL A 126 1.54 -8.78 -0.28
N ALA A 127 1.53 -9.67 -1.28
CA ALA A 127 0.71 -9.54 -2.48
C ALA A 127 -0.80 -9.43 -2.15
N TRP A 128 -1.31 -10.34 -1.32
CA TRP A 128 -2.71 -10.26 -0.86
C TRP A 128 -2.99 -9.00 -0.06
N GLY A 129 -2.06 -8.60 0.82
CA GLY A 129 -2.17 -7.34 1.54
C GLY A 129 -2.29 -6.14 0.60
N ALA A 130 -1.47 -6.09 -0.45
CA ALA A 130 -1.53 -4.99 -1.42
C ALA A 130 -2.81 -5.00 -2.28
N VAL A 131 -3.35 -6.16 -2.64
CA VAL A 131 -4.66 -6.26 -3.30
C VAL A 131 -5.77 -5.71 -2.39
N VAL A 132 -5.77 -6.08 -1.10
CA VAL A 132 -6.74 -5.54 -0.14
C VAL A 132 -6.53 -4.03 0.06
N PHE A 133 -5.30 -3.52 -0.03
CA PHE A 133 -5.02 -2.09 0.01
C PHE A 133 -5.68 -1.38 -1.19
N VAL A 134 -5.50 -1.91 -2.41
CA VAL A 134 -6.15 -1.37 -3.60
C VAL A 134 -7.67 -1.31 -3.42
N VAL A 135 -8.27 -2.33 -2.80
CA VAL A 135 -9.72 -2.34 -2.50
C VAL A 135 -10.09 -1.21 -1.53
N SER A 136 -9.35 -1.03 -0.44
CA SER A 136 -9.60 0.05 0.52
C SER A 136 -9.56 1.42 -0.13
N ASP A 137 -8.54 1.68 -0.95
CA ASP A 137 -8.36 2.98 -1.59
C ASP A 137 -9.35 3.20 -2.74
N SER A 138 -9.80 2.12 -3.38
CA SER A 138 -10.90 2.19 -4.32
C SER A 138 -12.18 2.64 -3.63
N LEU A 139 -12.46 2.16 -2.41
CA LEU A 139 -13.61 2.63 -1.62
C LEU A 139 -13.49 4.11 -1.25
N ILE A 140 -12.29 4.60 -0.92
CA ILE A 140 -12.03 6.04 -0.69
C ILE A 140 -12.35 6.83 -1.96
N ALA A 141 -11.81 6.43 -3.12
CA ALA A 141 -12.02 7.13 -4.38
C ALA A 141 -13.48 7.12 -4.83
N LEU A 142 -14.17 5.98 -4.73
CA LEU A 142 -15.59 5.86 -5.05
C LEU A 142 -16.45 6.75 -4.15
N ASN A 143 -16.17 6.76 -2.84
CA ASN A 143 -16.89 7.61 -1.88
C ASN A 143 -16.64 9.11 -2.11
N ALA A 144 -15.47 9.48 -2.63
CA ALA A 144 -15.11 10.88 -2.87
C ALA A 144 -15.66 11.41 -4.20
N PHE A 145 -15.75 10.59 -5.24
CA PHE A 145 -15.91 11.08 -6.62
C PHE A 145 -17.06 10.47 -7.43
N VAL A 146 -17.79 9.49 -6.89
CA VAL A 146 -18.91 8.88 -7.62
C VAL A 146 -20.23 9.29 -6.99
N ASP A 147 -20.97 10.13 -7.71
CA ASP A 147 -22.32 10.54 -7.31
C ASP A 147 -23.23 9.31 -7.18
N GLY A 148 -23.92 9.21 -6.04
CA GLY A 148 -24.80 8.08 -5.74
C GLY A 148 -24.09 6.81 -5.26
N PHE A 149 -22.76 6.82 -5.10
CA PHE A 149 -22.10 5.76 -4.35
C PHE A 149 -22.46 5.87 -2.87
N SER A 150 -23.29 4.95 -2.39
CA SER A 150 -23.68 4.88 -0.99
C SER A 150 -23.53 3.46 -0.46
N LEU A 151 -22.43 3.20 0.24
CA LEU A 151 -22.25 1.96 0.99
C LEU A 151 -22.54 2.24 2.49
N PRO A 152 -23.48 1.54 3.13
CA PRO A 152 -23.72 1.70 4.56
C PRO A 152 -22.44 1.50 5.35
N ALA A 153 -22.13 2.45 6.24
CA ALA A 153 -20.88 2.48 7.00
C ALA A 153 -19.62 2.40 6.11
N THR A 154 -19.56 3.16 5.01
CA THR A 154 -18.40 3.20 4.09
C THR A 154 -17.07 3.37 4.83
N GLY A 155 -17.01 4.28 5.82
CA GLY A 155 -15.82 4.48 6.64
C GLY A 155 -15.37 3.21 7.39
N PHE A 156 -16.31 2.39 7.88
CA PHE A 156 -15.97 1.11 8.50
C PHE A 156 -15.32 0.15 7.50
N TRP A 157 -15.88 0.03 6.29
CA TRP A 157 -15.35 -0.85 5.24
C TRP A 157 -13.98 -0.41 4.73
N ILE A 158 -13.78 0.91 4.56
CA ILE A 158 -12.46 1.48 4.26
C ILE A 158 -11.46 1.07 5.36
N MET A 159 -11.78 1.34 6.62
CA MET A 159 -10.85 1.11 7.72
C MET A 159 -10.54 -0.38 7.96
N ILE A 160 -11.53 -1.27 7.89
CA ILE A 160 -11.28 -2.70 8.10
C ILE A 160 -10.44 -3.31 6.98
N THR A 161 -10.71 -2.95 5.72
CA THR A 161 -9.89 -3.41 4.58
C THR A 161 -8.48 -2.85 4.66
N TYR A 162 -8.33 -1.57 4.98
CA TYR A 162 -7.03 -0.92 5.18
C TYR A 162 -6.21 -1.58 6.29
N ILE A 163 -6.79 -1.83 7.47
CA ILE A 163 -6.11 -2.48 8.60
C ILE A 163 -5.70 -3.91 8.21
N CYS A 164 -6.57 -4.66 7.54
CA CYS A 164 -6.25 -5.99 7.04
C CYS A 164 -5.09 -5.97 6.03
N ALA A 165 -5.11 -5.03 5.08
CA ALA A 165 -4.06 -4.84 4.09
C ALA A 165 -2.70 -4.61 4.75
N GLN A 166 -2.66 -3.65 5.68
CA GLN A 166 -1.47 -3.27 6.41
C GLN A 166 -0.95 -4.43 7.28
N ALA A 167 -1.83 -5.14 7.98
CA ALA A 167 -1.46 -6.30 8.79
C ALA A 167 -0.85 -7.43 7.95
N LEU A 168 -1.42 -7.70 6.76
CA LEU A 168 -0.89 -8.70 5.83
C LEU A 168 0.49 -8.30 5.29
N ILE A 169 0.67 -7.04 4.88
CA ILE A 169 1.96 -6.50 4.43
C ILE A 169 3.00 -6.64 5.54
N ALA A 170 2.68 -6.16 6.75
CA ALA A 170 3.58 -6.23 7.91
C ALA A 170 3.96 -7.68 8.26
N ARG A 171 2.99 -8.60 8.28
CA ARG A 171 3.25 -10.02 8.53
C ARG A 171 4.17 -10.62 7.47
N GLY A 172 3.90 -10.36 6.19
CA GLY A 172 4.72 -10.87 5.09
C GLY A 172 6.16 -10.34 5.13
N VAL A 173 6.34 -9.07 5.51
CA VAL A 173 7.67 -8.47 5.74
C VAL A 173 8.40 -9.13 6.90
N LEU A 174 7.72 -9.37 8.03
CA LEU A 174 8.32 -10.06 9.18
C LEU A 174 8.76 -11.48 8.84
N THR A 175 7.93 -12.25 8.13
CA THR A 175 8.30 -13.60 7.67
C THR A 175 9.51 -13.56 6.76
N ARG A 176 9.56 -12.62 5.80
CA ARG A 176 10.68 -12.49 4.87
C ARG A 176 11.99 -12.09 5.58
N ASN A 177 11.90 -11.21 6.59
CA ASN A 177 13.04 -10.83 7.40
C ASN A 177 13.59 -12.02 8.22
N ALA A 178 12.71 -12.83 8.79
CA ALA A 178 13.10 -14.02 9.53
C ALA A 178 13.79 -15.06 8.64
N GLU A 179 13.27 -15.30 7.42
CA GLU A 179 13.91 -16.17 6.42
C GLU A 179 15.32 -15.67 6.06
N ALA A 180 15.47 -14.37 5.77
CA ALA A 180 16.77 -13.80 5.42
C ALA A 180 17.80 -13.93 6.56
N GLN A 181 17.37 -13.82 7.81
CA GLN A 181 18.27 -14.03 8.97
C GLN A 181 18.64 -15.50 9.15
N ALA A 182 17.74 -16.44 8.85
CA ALA A 182 18.02 -17.87 8.90
C ALA A 182 19.07 -18.25 7.85
N ASP A 183 18.94 -17.77 6.61
CA ASP A 183 19.91 -18.02 5.53
C ASP A 183 21.32 -17.56 5.92
N VAL A 184 21.45 -16.36 6.49
CA VAL A 184 22.74 -15.82 6.96
C VAL A 184 23.37 -16.66 8.07
N ARG A 185 22.56 -17.25 8.96
CA ARG A 185 23.06 -18.09 10.07
C ARG A 185 23.54 -19.47 9.63
N VAL A 186 23.08 -19.97 8.48
CA VAL A 186 23.46 -21.30 7.96
C VAL A 186 24.71 -21.23 7.07
N SER A 187 24.98 -20.11 6.42
CA SER A 187 26.18 -19.87 5.60
C SER A 187 27.54 -19.50 6.28
N PRO A 188 27.77 -19.46 7.61
CA PRO A 188 29.06 -19.03 8.18
C PRO A 188 30.27 -19.95 7.96
N LEU A 189 30.13 -21.13 7.33
CA LEU A 189 31.17 -22.18 7.30
C LEU A 189 31.63 -22.62 5.91
N SER A 190 31.38 -21.84 4.84
CA SER A 190 31.87 -22.15 3.48
C SER A 190 32.93 -21.17 3.00
#